data_AF-A0A3C0WRP6-F1
#
_entry.id   AF-A0A3C0WRP6-F1
#
_cell.length_a   1.000
_cell.length_b   1.000
_cell.length_c   1.000
_cell.angle_alpha   90.00
_cell.angle_beta   90.00
_cell.angle_gamma   90.00
#
_symmetry.space_group_name_H-M   'P 1'
#
loop_
_entity.id
_entity.type
_entity.pdbx_description
1 polymer ?
#
loop_
_entity_poly.entity_id
_entity_poly.type
_entity_poly.pdbx_seq_one_letter_code
_entity_poly.pdbx_strand_id
1 'polypeptide(L)' 'METDVIRVSTRVVETEQYERFYSPLIHQKLIYYNFRTPDGKLFTCISRTLANARARRDAWLKQNGGRKED' A
#
# COMPACT_ATOMS: atom_id res chain seq x y z
N MET A 1 -1.12 -32.08 -18.70
CA MET A 1 -1.40 -30.82 -19.42
C MET A 1 -2.66 -30.25 -18.83
N GLU A 2 -2.56 -29.41 -17.81
CA GLU A 2 -3.66 -28.64 -17.19
C GLU A 2 -3.03 -27.96 -15.97
N THR A 3 -3.09 -26.66 -15.70
CA THR A 3 -3.79 -25.54 -16.32
C THR A 3 -2.90 -24.31 -16.18
N ASP A 4 -2.78 -23.55 -17.26
CA ASP A 4 -2.53 -22.13 -17.25
C ASP A 4 -3.53 -21.43 -16.32
N VAL A 5 -3.03 -20.88 -15.22
CA VAL A 5 -3.66 -19.70 -14.61
C VAL A 5 -2.65 -18.57 -14.75
N ILE A 6 -2.57 -18.02 -15.95
CA ILE A 6 -2.05 -16.67 -16.14
C ILE A 6 -2.97 -15.78 -15.32
N ARG A 7 -2.51 -15.43 -14.11
CA ARG A 7 -3.20 -14.53 -13.19
C ARG A 7 -3.09 -13.11 -13.76
N VAL A 8 -3.78 -12.85 -14.87
CA VAL A 8 -4.01 -11.49 -15.36
C VAL A 8 -5.13 -10.89 -14.52
N SER A 9 -4.75 -10.44 -13.33
CA SER A 9 -5.66 -9.68 -12.48
C SER A 9 -5.82 -8.30 -13.10
N THR A 10 -6.91 -8.14 -13.85
CA THR A 10 -7.69 -6.91 -14.08
C THR A 10 -7.16 -5.67 -13.33
N ARG A 11 -6.96 -4.55 -14.06
CA ARG A 11 -6.56 -3.24 -13.52
C ARG A 11 -7.33 -2.92 -12.23
N VAL A 12 -6.68 -3.13 -11.08
CA VAL A 12 -7.36 -2.97 -9.80
C VAL A 12 -7.29 -1.50 -9.41
N VAL A 13 -8.47 -0.88 -9.47
CA VAL A 13 -8.83 0.38 -8.83
C VAL A 13 -8.33 0.34 -7.37
N GLU A 14 -7.46 1.28 -7.00
CA GLU A 14 -6.96 1.57 -5.65
C GLU A 14 -6.97 0.40 -4.64
N THR A 15 -5.89 -0.38 -4.62
CA THR A 15 -5.76 -1.51 -3.69
C THR A 15 -4.99 -1.10 -2.43
N GLU A 16 -5.73 -0.88 -1.34
CA GLU A 16 -5.19 -0.88 0.02
C GLU A 16 -4.88 -2.33 0.43
N GLN A 17 -3.59 -2.63 0.66
CA GLN A 17 -3.13 -3.93 1.14
C GLN A 17 -2.29 -3.73 2.39
N TYR A 18 -2.45 -4.59 3.39
CA TYR A 18 -1.62 -4.52 4.59
C TYR A 18 -1.44 -5.88 5.24
N GLU A 19 -0.33 -6.04 5.94
CA GLU A 19 0.03 -7.24 6.68
C GLU A 19 0.42 -6.85 8.11
N ARG A 20 -0.01 -7.65 9.09
CA ARG A 20 0.38 -7.46 10.49
C ARG A 20 1.51 -8.42 10.82
N PHE A 21 2.61 -7.90 11.35
CA PHE A 21 3.74 -8.70 11.78
C PHE A 21 4.16 -8.31 13.19
N TYR A 22 4.77 -9.25 13.91
CA TYR A 22 5.40 -8.95 15.19
C TYR A 22 6.88 -8.63 14.95
N SER A 23 7.33 -7.48 15.43
CA SER A 23 8.74 -7.11 15.38
C SER A 23 9.42 -7.51 16.69
N PRO A 24 10.35 -8.48 16.67
CA PRO A 24 11.09 -8.87 17.87
C PRO A 24 12.04 -7.77 18.36
N LEU A 25 12.57 -6.94 17.45
CA LEU A 25 13.50 -5.86 17.79
C LEU A 25 12.89 -4.81 18.72
N ILE A 26 11.60 -4.51 18.54
CA ILE A 26 10.87 -3.53 19.34
C ILE A 26 9.77 -4.16 20.21
N HIS A 27 9.69 -5.49 20.24
CA HIS A 27 8.69 -6.29 20.96
C HIS A 27 7.23 -5.84 20.75
N GLN A 28 6.85 -5.50 19.51
CA GLN A 28 5.52 -4.93 19.21
C GLN A 28 4.94 -5.43 17.89
N LYS A 29 3.61 -5.44 17.81
CA LYS A 29 2.87 -5.67 16.56
C LYS A 29 2.90 -4.42 15.70
N LEU A 30 3.31 -4.59 14.46
CA LEU A 30 3.38 -3.56 13.44
C LEU A 30 2.54 -3.96 12.22
N ILE A 31 2.30 -2.99 11.37
CA ILE A 31 1.58 -3.14 10.11
C ILE A 31 2.53 -2.71 9.00
N TYR A 32 2.78 -3.62 8.06
CA TYR A 32 3.33 -3.30 6.75
C TYR A 32 2.17 -2.92 5.84
N TYR A 33 2.15 -1.69 5.36
CA TYR A 33 1.05 -1.11 4.61
C TYR A 33 1.51 -0.76 3.19
N ASN A 34 0.74 -1.18 2.19
CA ASN A 34 0.95 -0.91 0.78
C ASN A 34 -0.31 -0.29 0.17
N PHE A 35 -0.12 0.75 -0.62
CA PHE A 35 -1.20 1.40 -1.35
C PHE A 35 -0.77 1.67 -2.78
N ARG A 36 -1.55 1.16 -3.74
CA ARG A 36 -1.33 1.37 -5.17
C ARG A 36 -2.34 2.36 -5.71
N THR A 37 -1.83 3.45 -6.28
CA THR A 37 -2.66 4.41 -7.03
C THR A 37 -3.02 3.86 -8.41
N PRO A 38 -4.09 4.37 -9.04
CA PRO A 38 -4.43 4.03 -10.43
C PRO A 38 -3.33 4.41 -11.42
N ASP A 39 -2.54 5.42 -11.07
CA ASP A 39 -1.40 5.95 -11.84
C ASP A 39 -0.16 5.03 -11.80
N GLY A 40 -0.25 3.90 -11.07
CA GLY A 40 0.85 2.95 -10.91
C GLY A 40 1.87 3.32 -9.82
N LYS A 41 1.70 4.46 -9.14
CA LYS A 41 2.55 4.83 -7.98
C LYS A 41 2.22 3.93 -6.79
N LEU A 42 3.28 3.47 -6.13
CA LEU A 42 3.23 2.64 -4.93
C LEU A 42 3.67 3.45 -3.71
N PHE A 43 2.83 3.48 -2.67
CA PHE A 43 3.16 3.98 -1.36
C PHE A 43 3.29 2.81 -0.39
N THR A 44 4.44 2.69 0.28
CA THR A 44 4.66 1.68 1.33
C THR A 44 5.05 2.35 2.65
N CYS A 45 4.54 1.84 3.77
CA CYS A 45 4.97 2.31 5.08
C CYS A 45 4.80 1.23 6.16
N ILE A 46 5.61 1.33 7.21
CA ILE A 46 5.42 0.57 8.46
C ILE A 46 4.77 1.48 9.49
N SER A 47 3.72 1.01 10.15
CA SER A 47 3.05 1.76 11.20
C SER A 47 2.52 0.87 12.32
N ARG A 48 2.27 1.47 13.48
CA ARG A 48 1.70 0.74 14.63
C ARG A 48 0.19 0.52 14.49
N THR A 49 -0.49 1.40 13.75
CA THR A 49 -1.94 1.35 13.52
C THR A 49 -2.28 1.64 12.07
N LEU A 50 -3.41 1.11 11.60
CA LEU A 50 -3.91 1.40 10.26
C LEU A 50 -4.29 2.88 10.11
N ALA A 51 -4.80 3.51 11.17
CA ALA A 51 -5.13 4.94 11.17
C ALA A 51 -3.89 5.80 10.85
N ASN A 52 -2.75 5.52 11.48
CA ASN A 52 -1.50 6.23 11.19
C ASN A 52 -1.01 5.96 9.76
N ALA A 53 -1.12 4.72 9.28
CA ALA A 53 -0.76 4.38 7.91
C ALA A 53 -1.63 5.14 6.88
N ARG A 54 -2.94 5.22 7.11
CA ARG A 54 -3.88 5.98 6.28
C ARG A 54 -3.62 7.48 6.31
N ALA A 55 -3.38 8.07 7.48
CA ALA A 55 -3.00 9.48 7.58
C ALA A 55 -1.72 9.80 6.77
N ARG A 56 -0.73 8.90 6.80
CA ARG A 56 0.49 9.04 5.98
C ARG A 56 0.21 8.86 4.49
N ARG A 57 -0.66 7.93 4.11
CA ARG A 57 -1.14 7.78 2.72
C ARG A 57 -1.80 9.07 2.25
N ASP A 58 -2.71 9.64 3.03
CA ASP A 58 -3.47 10.83 2.64
C ASP A 58 -2.54 12.05 2.51
N ALA A 59 -1.56 12.19 3.42
CA ALA A 59 -0.51 13.20 3.30
C ALA A 59 0.38 13.00 2.06
N TRP A 60 0.69 11.76 1.71
CA TRP A 60 1.43 11.43 0.50
C TRP A 60 0.61 11.69 -0.77
N LEU A 61 -0.67 11.32 -0.79
CA LEU A 61 -1.61 11.61 -1.88
C LEU A 61 -1.78 13.11 -2.10
N LYS A 62 -1.83 13.91 -1.03
CA LYS A 62 -1.90 15.37 -1.15
C LYS A 62 -0.66 15.97 -1.83
N GLN A 63 0.51 15.39 -1.61
CA GLN A 63 1.77 15.80 -2.23
C GLN A 63 1.89 15.29 -3.68
N ASN A 64 1.43 14.08 -3.95
CA ASN A 64 1.60 13.42 -5.25
C ASN A 64 0.43 13.60 -6.23
N GLY A 65 -0.76 13.97 -5.75
CA GLY A 65 -1.95 14.26 -6.55
C GLY A 65 -2.00 15.69 -7.11
N GLY A 66 -1.07 16.56 -6.69
CA GLY A 66 -0.98 17.96 -7.12
C GLY A 66 0.14 18.26 -8.14
N ARG A 67 1.05 17.31 -8.41
CA ARG A 67 2.05 17.47 -9.48
C ARG A 67 1.42 17.04 -10.80
N LYS A 68 0.56 17.89 -11.36
CA LYS A 68 0.48 17.96 -12.82
C LYS A 68 1.84 18.49 -13.28
N GLU A 69 2.61 17.63 -13.91
CA GLU A 69 3.80 18.06 -14.64
C GLU A 69 3.29 18.97 -15.77
N ASP A 70 3.74 20.23 -15.78
CA ASP A 70 3.41 21.26 -16.78
C ASP A 70 4.30 21.06 -18.03
#